data_AF-A0A3B4WTE3-F1
#
_entry.id   AF-A0A3B4WTE3-F1
#
_cell.length_a   1.000
_cell.length_b   1.000
_cell.length_c   1.000
_cell.angle_alpha   90.00
_cell.angle_beta   90.00
_cell.angle_gamma   90.00
#
_symmetry.space_group_name_H-M   'P 1'
#
loop_
_entity.id
_entity.type
_entity.pdbx_description
1 polymer ?
#
loop_
_entity_poly.entity_id
_entity_poly.type
_entity_poly.pdbx_seq_one_letter_code
_entity_poly.pdbx_strand_id
1 'polypeptide(L)'
;MEGAVCLNILREDWKPVLTIQSVIMGLQFLILEPNPDDPLNKEAALHMTKNKQQFEQLVRQTFKGRQMRVGDKLYSFPCFE
;
A
#
# COMPACT_ATOMS: atom_id res chain seq x y z
N MET A 1 -11.65 -4.25 -1.17
CA MET A 1 -10.31 -4.68 -0.70
C MET A 1 -10.37 -4.72 0.81
N GLU A 2 -9.99 -5.84 1.43
CA GLU A 2 -10.13 -6.09 2.87
C GLU A 2 -8.99 -5.50 3.73
N GLY A 3 -8.19 -4.59 3.17
CA GLY A 3 -7.11 -3.91 3.91
C GLY A 3 -5.96 -4.84 4.36
N ALA A 4 -5.83 -6.02 3.77
CA ALA A 4 -4.76 -6.96 4.09
C ALA A 4 -3.37 -6.36 3.78
N VAL A 5 -2.41 -6.60 4.67
CA VAL A 5 -1.03 -6.13 4.56
C VAL A 5 -0.09 -7.33 4.48
N CYS A 6 0.81 -7.33 3.49
CA CYS A 6 1.89 -8.31 3.41
C CYS A 6 3.13 -7.74 4.09
N LEU A 7 3.39 -8.16 5.33
CA LEU A 7 4.56 -7.76 6.10
C LEU A 7 5.18 -9.03 6.70
N ASN A 8 6.40 -9.39 6.29
CA ASN A 8 7.02 -10.68 6.63
C ASN A 8 7.13 -10.93 8.13
N ILE A 9 7.37 -9.88 8.91
CA ILE A 9 7.43 -9.97 10.38
C ILE A 9 6.09 -10.34 11.02
N LEU A 10 4.97 -10.26 10.29
CA LEU A 10 3.64 -10.75 10.70
C LEU A 10 3.34 -12.17 10.20
N ARG A 11 4.24 -12.78 9.42
CA ARG A 11 4.10 -14.13 8.84
C ARG A 11 5.27 -15.02 9.27
N GLU A 12 6.22 -15.23 8.37
CA GLU A 12 7.30 -16.22 8.51
C GLU A 12 8.44 -15.74 9.42
N ASP A 13 8.63 -14.42 9.52
CA ASP A 13 9.65 -13.81 10.37
C ASP A 13 9.12 -13.40 11.75
N TRP A 14 7.90 -13.83 12.12
CA TRP A 14 7.34 -13.52 13.43
C TRP A 14 8.17 -14.17 14.54
N LYS A 15 8.57 -13.36 15.52
CA LYS A 15 9.30 -13.80 16.71
C LYS A 15 8.65 -13.17 17.95
N PRO A 16 8.56 -13.89 19.09
CA PRO A 16 7.99 -13.35 20.34
C PRO A 16 8.68 -12.10 20.87
N VAL A 17 9.91 -11.81 20.42
CA VAL A 17 10.67 -10.60 20.77
C VAL A 17 10.20 -9.35 20.01
N LEU A 18 9.43 -9.52 18.93
CA LEU A 18 8.90 -8.38 18.17
C LEU A 18 7.87 -7.63 18.99
N THR A 19 8.02 -6.31 19.00
CA THR A 19 7.11 -5.41 19.71
C THR A 19 6.14 -4.75 18.72
N ILE A 20 5.08 -4.14 19.24
CA ILE A 20 4.18 -3.29 18.44
C ILE A 20 4.97 -2.18 17.73
N GLN A 21 6.00 -1.63 18.39
CA GLN A 21 6.88 -0.62 17.79
C GLN A 21 7.61 -1.18 16.56
N SER A 22 8.12 -2.42 16.62
CA SER A 22 8.73 -3.10 15.48
C SER A 22 7.76 -3.28 14.32
N VAL A 23 6.49 -3.60 14.61
CA VAL A 23 5.42 -3.71 13.59
C VAL A 23 5.15 -2.35 12.94
N ILE A 24 4.99 -1.29 13.73
CA ILE A 24 4.75 0.07 13.22
C ILE A 24 5.93 0.54 12.35
N MET A 25 7.17 0.28 12.77
CA MET A 25 8.35 0.59 11.95
C MET A 25 8.34 -0.17 10.63
N GLY A 26 8.00 -1.46 10.65
CA GLY A 26 7.86 -2.27 9.43
C GLY A 26 6.79 -1.71 8.48
N LEU A 27 5.66 -1.27 9.01
CA LEU A 27 4.61 -0.62 8.24
C LEU A 27 5.05 0.72 7.64
N GLN A 28 5.75 1.56 8.42
CA GLN A 28 6.30 2.83 7.93
C GLN A 28 7.28 2.59 6.78
N PHE A 29 8.18 1.63 6.94
CA PHE A 29 9.12 1.25 5.89
C PHE A 29 8.40 0.79 4.63
N LEU A 30 7.36 -0.05 4.76
CA LEU A 30 6.58 -0.53 3.62
C LEU A 30 5.83 0.59 2.88
N ILE A 31 5.36 1.62 3.58
CA ILE A 31 4.69 2.78 2.97
C ILE A 31 5.69 3.68 2.24
N LEU A 32 6.90 3.84 2.79
CA LEU A 32 7.96 4.66 2.20
C LEU A 32 8.57 3.96 0.97
N GLU A 33 8.83 2.66 1.08
CA GLU A 33 9.46 1.83 0.07
C GLU A 33 8.56 0.61 -0.25
N PRO A 34 7.47 0.82 -1.02
CA PRO A 34 6.59 -0.28 -1.41
C PRO A 34 7.33 -1.31 -2.27
N ASN A 35 7.06 -2.60 -2.04
CA ASN A 35 7.68 -3.70 -2.78
C ASN A 35 6.85 -4.08 -4.03
N PRO A 36 7.35 -3.86 -5.26
CA PRO A 36 6.67 -4.28 -6.48
C PRO A 36 6.90 -5.75 -6.88
N ASP A 37 7.89 -6.43 -6.29
CA ASP A 37 8.32 -7.78 -6.70
C ASP A 37 7.37 -8.88 -6.20
N ASP A 38 6.76 -8.68 -5.02
CA ASP A 38 5.71 -9.55 -4.48
C ASP A 38 4.44 -8.75 -4.11
N PRO A 39 3.64 -8.31 -5.11
CA PRO A 39 2.58 -7.36 -4.86
C PRO A 39 1.25 -8.02 -4.55
N LEU A 40 0.67 -7.66 -3.39
CA LEU A 40 -0.72 -7.99 -3.08
C LEU A 40 -1.70 -7.28 -4.04
N ASN A 41 -1.37 -6.05 -4.43
CA ASN A 41 -2.10 -5.28 -5.44
C ASN A 41 -1.29 -5.19 -6.74
N LYS A 42 -1.55 -6.15 -7.65
CA LYS A 42 -0.87 -6.24 -8.95
C LYS A 42 -1.05 -5.00 -9.82
N GLU A 43 -2.20 -4.34 -9.75
CA GLU A 43 -2.49 -3.12 -10.51
C GLU A 43 -1.61 -1.96 -10.02
N ALA A 44 -1.55 -1.75 -8.70
CA ALA A 44 -0.68 -0.74 -8.10
C ALA A 44 0.81 -0.96 -8.42
N ALA A 45 1.29 -2.21 -8.34
CA ALA A 45 2.66 -2.55 -8.67
C ALA A 45 3.00 -2.30 -10.14
N LEU A 46 2.06 -2.59 -11.06
CA LEU A 46 2.22 -2.27 -12.49
C LEU A 46 2.32 -0.76 -12.72
N HIS A 47 1.50 0.05 -12.03
CA HIS A 47 1.57 1.51 -12.11
C HIS A 47 2.89 2.04 -11.57
N MET A 48 3.35 1.53 -10.42
CA MET A 48 4.62 1.93 -9.81
C MET A 48 5.82 1.62 -10.71
N THR A 49 5.87 0.43 -11.29
CA THR A 49 6.98 -0.02 -12.14
C THR A 49 6.98 0.65 -13.51
N LYS A 50 5.81 0.91 -14.12
CA LYS A 50 5.71 1.60 -15.41
C LYS A 50 5.95 3.10 -15.32
N ASN A 51 5.38 3.77 -14.32
CA ASN A 51 5.50 5.22 -14.15
C ASN A 51 5.32 5.62 -12.69
N LYS A 52 6.45 5.73 -11.98
CA LYS A 52 6.48 6.11 -10.56
C LYS A 52 5.83 7.47 -10.29
N GLN A 53 6.01 8.46 -11.17
CA GLN A 53 5.39 9.78 -10.99
C GLN A 53 3.85 9.72 -11.08
N GLN A 54 3.31 8.96 -12.04
CA GLN A 54 1.88 8.76 -12.16
C GLN A 54 1.31 8.00 -10.96
N PHE A 55 2.04 7.00 -10.47
CA PHE A 55 1.68 6.27 -9.26
C PHE A 55 1.61 7.20 -8.04
N GLU A 56 2.60 8.06 -7.83
CA GLU A 56 2.58 9.05 -6.75
C GLU A 56 1.39 10.02 -6.85
N GLN A 57 1.06 10.47 -8.05
CA GLN A 57 -0.12 11.31 -8.27
C GLN A 57 -1.41 10.58 -7.93
N LEU A 58 -1.55 9.32 -8.34
CA LEU A 58 -2.71 8.48 -8.04
C LEU A 58 -2.87 8.31 -6.53
N VAL A 59 -1.80 7.95 -5.82
CA VAL A 59 -1.78 7.82 -4.37
C VAL A 59 -2.18 9.14 -3.69
N ARG A 60 -1.65 10.28 -4.13
CA ARG A 60 -2.06 11.59 -3.58
C ARG A 60 -3.55 11.89 -3.83
N GLN A 61 -4.12 11.43 -4.93
CA GLN A 61 -5.55 11.59 -5.19
C GLN A 61 -6.39 10.68 -4.28
N THR A 62 -5.95 9.46 -3.96
CA THR A 62 -6.68 8.57 -3.04
C THR A 62 -6.80 9.16 -1.65
N PHE A 63 -5.77 9.86 -1.16
CA PHE A 63 -5.80 10.54 0.14
C PHE A 63 -6.76 11.73 0.20
N LYS A 64 -7.17 12.29 -0.94
CA LYS A 64 -8.12 13.42 -0.99
C LYS A 64 -9.60 13.00 -0.90
N GLY A 65 -9.88 11.70 -0.71
CA GLY A 65 -11.23 11.19 -0.45
C GLY A 65 -12.25 11.46 -1.55
N ARG A 66 -12.19 10.71 -2.64
CA ARG A 66 -13.13 10.78 -3.77
C ARG A 66 -13.32 9.42 -4.43
N GLN A 67 -14.32 9.31 -5.30
CA GLN A 67 -14.38 8.21 -6.25
C GLN A 67 -13.34 8.45 -7.36
N MET A 68 -12.55 7.43 -7.66
CA MET A 68 -11.53 7.49 -8.71
C MET A 68 -11.63 6.28 -9.62
N ARG A 69 -11.45 6.53 -10.91
CA ARG A 69 -11.42 5.47 -11.91
C ARG A 69 -9.97 5.10 -12.20
N VAL A 70 -9.60 3.84 -11.97
CA VAL A 70 -8.29 3.28 -12.33
C VAL A 70 -8.57 2.14 -13.31
N GLY A 71 -8.14 2.33 -14.56
CA GLY A 71 -8.57 1.50 -15.68
C GLY A 71 -10.10 1.50 -15.84
N ASP A 72 -10.71 0.31 -15.81
CA ASP A 72 -12.16 0.13 -15.90
C ASP A 72 -12.86 0.08 -14.55
N LYS A 73 -12.12 0.16 -13.44
CA LYS A 73 -12.66 0.02 -12.08
C LYS A 73 -12.84 1.37 -11.41
N LEU A 74 -13.98 1.52 -10.73
CA LEU A 74 -14.27 2.66 -9.85
C LEU A 74 -13.94 2.28 -8.42
N TYR A 75 -13.06 3.04 -7.79
CA TYR A 75 -12.66 2.91 -6.40
C TYR A 75 -13.22 4.08 -5.60
N SER A 76 -13.76 3.82 -4.41
CA SER A 76 -14.21 4.87 -3.49
C SER A 76 -13.24 4.97 -2.33
N PHE A 77 -12.68 6.15 -2.11
CA PHE A 77 -11.76 6.41 -1.00
C PHE A 77 -12.40 7.31 0.06
N PRO A 78 -12.21 7.01 1.35
CA PRO A 78 -12.72 7.84 2.43
C PRO A 78 -12.09 9.24 2.38
N CYS A 79 -12.91 10.26 2.64
CA CYS A 79 -12.45 11.62 2.91
C CYS A 79 -12.16 11.73 4.39
N PHE A 80 -10.90 11.95 4.74
CA PHE A 80 -10.48 12.21 6.11
C PHE A 80 -10.54 13.74 6.29
N GLU A 81 -11.54 14.21 7.04
CA GLU A 81 -11.66 15.63 7.44
C GLU A 81 -10.60 16.03 8.48
#